data_AF-A0A183KSL6-F1
#
_entry.id   AF-A0A183KSL6-F1
#
_cell.length_a   1.000
_cell.length_b   1.000
_cell.length_c   1.000
_cell.angle_alpha   90.00
_cell.angle_beta   90.00
_cell.angle_gamma   90.00
#
_symmetry.space_group_name_H-M   'P 1'
#
loop_
_entity.id
_entity.type
_entity.pdbx_description
1 polymer ?
#
loop_
_entity_poly.entity_id
_entity_poly.type
_entity_poly.pdbx_seq_one_letter_code
_entity_poly.pdbx_strand_id
1 'polypeptide(L)'
;MFFNCRDSALAFPILAFTSASDPPCSSMMLSSVVVHEPGTYPDLEREGLHVEPGKLNEINYQPVLWKRLNTPQNPCREEFIDRNPELASITDHKLSRLTGLDFAYAYNDLNVSYRYTQSQCILFHQQEDIIKECGCQYIYNPRPKYPSNNLPYCGSILGGDFDILALAKRIQCLTSGPLNVTVRSQYESTLCHPRCRYYTYESTISVTTWRAVDWQLHWLRQLNRAFKSMQYDVKINGEDWNITQSNGFHRWKEYYEKDNLTNISANAINDLNLQGDNFAYVVLKRRAGDVRVSQEKLVLSISVLLSRIGGLCSLSIGLTAAFLVELIEFTYRLVTTERSNIKHNKSKDHKIDSNNISGGAAI
;
A
#
# COMPACT_ATOMS: atom_id res chain seq x y z
N MET A 1 0.29 12.45 22.36
CA MET A 1 -0.33 13.47 21.48
C MET A 1 -1.76 13.69 21.98
N PHE A 2 -2.26 14.92 21.93
CA PHE A 2 -3.61 15.26 22.41
C PHE A 2 -4.51 15.54 21.23
N PHE A 3 -5.58 14.78 21.11
CA PHE A 3 -6.57 14.93 20.06
C PHE A 3 -7.84 15.53 20.68
N ASN A 4 -8.33 16.60 20.09
CA ASN A 4 -9.72 16.98 20.28
C ASN A 4 -10.50 16.22 19.22
N CYS A 5 -11.41 15.34 19.65
CA CYS A 5 -12.21 14.46 18.79
C CYS A 5 -13.06 15.23 17.75
N ARG A 6 -13.18 16.56 17.89
CA ARG A 6 -13.92 17.42 16.96
C ARG A 6 -13.10 17.90 15.76
N ASP A 7 -11.78 18.03 15.86
CA ASP A 7 -10.92 18.63 14.84
C ASP A 7 -9.50 18.03 14.88
N SER A 8 -9.24 16.94 14.15
CA SER A 8 -7.88 16.37 14.11
C SER A 8 -7.54 15.68 12.78
N ALA A 9 -6.63 16.29 12.02
CA ALA A 9 -5.72 15.63 11.09
C ALA A 9 -4.33 16.28 11.29
N LEU A 10 -3.30 15.49 11.58
CA LEU A 10 -1.94 15.97 11.84
C LEU A 10 -0.94 14.94 11.29
N ALA A 11 -0.22 15.30 10.22
CA ALA A 11 0.84 14.49 9.64
C ALA A 11 2.22 15.02 10.10
N PHE A 12 3.11 14.15 10.59
CA PHE A 12 4.50 14.46 10.88
C PHE A 12 5.45 13.68 9.94
N PRO A 13 6.71 14.11 9.73
CA PRO A 13 7.59 13.61 8.65
C PRO A 13 8.10 12.17 8.78
N ILE A 14 7.72 11.43 9.84
CA ILE A 14 8.23 10.06 10.09
C ILE A 14 7.09 9.04 10.15
N LEU A 15 5.86 9.46 10.53
CA LEU A 15 4.66 8.64 10.65
C LEU A 15 3.44 9.52 10.33
N ALA A 16 2.58 9.05 9.42
CA ALA A 16 1.31 9.70 9.14
C ALA A 16 0.26 9.23 10.17
N PHE A 17 -0.44 10.18 10.79
CA PHE A 17 -1.59 9.91 11.66
C PHE A 17 -2.84 10.44 11.00
N THR A 18 -3.84 9.58 10.85
CA THR A 18 -5.19 9.99 10.50
C THR A 18 -6.14 9.56 11.60
N SER A 19 -6.83 10.54 12.18
CA SER A 19 -7.97 10.31 13.05
C SER A 19 -9.23 10.69 12.28
N ALA A 20 -10.21 9.79 12.26
CA ALA A 20 -11.56 10.11 11.81
C ALA A 20 -12.51 10.02 12.99
N SER A 21 -13.43 10.98 13.07
CA SER A 21 -14.63 10.90 13.89
C SER A 21 -15.77 10.43 12.97
N ASP A 22 -16.34 9.27 13.23
CA ASP A 22 -17.48 8.74 12.44
C ASP A 22 -18.70 9.70 12.49
N PRO A 23 -19.55 9.74 11.44
CA PRO A 23 -20.74 10.58 11.41
C PRO A 23 -21.77 10.19 12.50
N PRO A 24 -22.68 11.11 12.87
CA PRO A 24 -23.32 11.09 14.18
C PRO A 24 -24.54 10.16 14.19
N CYS A 25 -24.35 8.91 14.61
CA CYS A 25 -25.42 8.11 15.18
C CYS A 25 -24.88 7.33 16.39
N SER A 26 -25.39 7.71 17.56
CA SER A 26 -25.16 7.11 18.90
C SER A 26 -23.98 7.67 19.70
N SER A 27 -24.30 8.62 20.60
CA SER A 27 -23.91 8.77 22.02
C SER A 27 -22.52 8.37 22.57
N MET A 28 -21.58 7.89 21.78
CA MET A 28 -20.23 7.55 22.20
C MET A 28 -19.28 8.27 21.26
N MET A 29 -18.52 9.23 21.78
CA MET A 29 -17.42 9.82 21.01
C MET A 29 -16.29 8.78 20.94
N LEU A 30 -16.38 7.83 20.01
CA LEU A 30 -15.30 6.90 19.72
C LEU A 30 -14.34 7.57 18.73
N SER A 31 -13.10 7.81 19.16
CA SER A 31 -12.01 8.12 18.24
C SER A 31 -11.34 6.82 17.82
N SER A 32 -10.98 6.72 16.53
CA SER A 32 -10.18 5.61 15.99
C SER A 32 -8.87 6.15 15.45
N VAL A 33 -7.77 5.46 15.77
CA VAL A 33 -6.42 5.82 15.35
C VAL A 33 -5.77 4.61 14.71
N VAL A 34 -5.09 4.83 13.59
CA VAL A 34 -4.35 3.78 12.86
C VAL A 34 -2.89 4.17 12.71
N VAL A 35 -2.00 3.18 12.79
CA VAL A 35 -0.56 3.34 12.53
C VAL A 35 -0.25 2.72 11.18
N HIS A 36 0.18 3.53 10.22
CA HIS A 36 0.42 3.08 8.85
C HIS A 36 1.71 3.66 8.26
N GLU A 37 2.11 3.17 7.09
CA GLU A 37 3.32 3.61 6.41
C GLU A 37 3.15 5.06 5.90
N PRO A 38 4.19 5.92 6.01
CA PRO A 38 4.09 7.28 5.51
C PRO A 38 3.78 7.30 4.00
N GLY A 39 2.83 8.16 3.63
CA GLY A 39 2.38 8.35 2.26
C GLY A 39 1.38 7.30 1.76
N THR A 40 1.02 6.27 2.53
CA THR A 40 -0.05 5.34 2.16
C THR A 40 -1.41 5.84 2.66
N TYR A 41 -2.49 5.40 2.00
CA TYR A 41 -3.83 5.68 2.50
C TYR A 41 -4.09 4.88 3.79
N PRO A 42 -4.65 5.51 4.83
CA PRO A 42 -4.99 4.84 6.09
C PRO A 42 -6.26 3.99 5.97
N ASP A 43 -6.20 2.73 6.39
CA ASP A 43 -7.38 1.86 6.45
C ASP A 43 -7.94 1.82 7.89
N LEU A 44 -8.80 2.79 8.21
CA LEU A 44 -9.38 2.95 9.54
C LEU A 44 -10.39 1.85 9.89
N GLU A 45 -11.07 1.25 8.92
CA GLU A 45 -12.06 0.20 9.16
C GLU A 45 -11.39 -1.12 9.54
N ARG A 46 -10.25 -1.43 8.92
CA ARG A 46 -9.54 -2.70 9.16
C ARG A 46 -8.49 -2.60 10.26
N GLU A 47 -7.74 -1.51 10.30
CA GLU A 47 -6.57 -1.35 11.17
C GLU A 47 -6.78 -0.28 12.26
N GLY A 48 -7.99 0.28 12.36
CA GLY A 48 -8.33 1.27 13.38
C GLY A 48 -8.31 0.70 14.79
N LEU A 49 -7.59 1.37 15.68
CA LEU A 49 -7.60 1.13 17.12
C LEU A 49 -8.53 2.13 17.78
N HIS A 50 -9.50 1.62 18.53
CA HIS A 50 -10.39 2.47 19.30
C HIS A 50 -9.66 3.10 20.49
N VAL A 51 -9.80 4.41 20.65
CA VAL A 51 -9.23 5.20 21.72
C VAL A 51 -10.32 5.58 22.72
N GLU A 52 -10.12 5.19 23.98
CA GLU A 52 -11.09 5.47 25.04
C GLU A 52 -10.96 6.91 25.57
N PRO A 53 -12.04 7.68 25.60
CA PRO A 53 -12.08 9.01 26.23
C PRO A 53 -11.88 8.90 27.76
N GLY A 54 -11.32 9.94 28.38
CA GLY A 54 -11.00 10.03 29.82
C GLY A 54 -9.79 9.19 30.27
N LYS A 55 -9.10 8.53 29.33
CA LYS A 55 -8.05 7.55 29.65
C LYS A 55 -6.75 7.80 28.87
N LEU A 56 -5.66 7.28 29.43
CA LEU A 56 -4.39 7.14 28.74
C LEU A 56 -4.43 5.85 27.93
N ASN A 57 -4.36 6.01 26.61
CA ASN A 57 -4.31 4.96 25.61
C ASN A 57 -2.87 4.86 25.11
N GLU A 58 -2.11 3.91 25.64
CA GLU A 58 -0.77 3.63 25.16
C GLU A 58 -0.83 2.59 24.02
N ILE A 59 -0.48 3.03 22.82
CA ILE A 59 -0.40 2.19 21.62
C ILE A 59 1.04 1.76 21.44
N ASN A 60 1.30 0.49 21.71
CA ASN A 60 2.60 -0.15 21.55
C ASN A 60 2.68 -0.82 20.17
N TYR A 61 3.52 -0.32 19.28
CA TYR A 61 3.68 -0.84 17.91
C TYR A 61 5.06 -1.47 17.68
N GLN A 62 5.11 -2.47 16.79
CA GLN A 62 6.34 -3.08 16.29
C GLN A 62 6.34 -3.06 14.75
N PRO A 63 7.29 -2.37 14.10
CA PRO A 63 7.40 -2.42 12.65
C PRO A 63 7.94 -3.76 12.19
N VAL A 64 7.27 -4.34 11.19
CA VAL A 64 7.68 -5.56 10.50
C VAL A 64 7.90 -5.22 9.03
N LEU A 65 9.13 -5.41 8.54
CA LEU A 65 9.46 -5.31 7.13
C LEU A 65 9.22 -6.67 6.48
N TRP A 66 8.28 -6.72 5.54
CA TRP A 66 8.04 -7.88 4.71
C TRP A 66 8.87 -7.79 3.43
N LYS A 67 9.56 -8.88 3.10
CA LYS A 67 10.30 -9.08 1.85
C LYS A 67 9.74 -10.33 1.17
N ARG A 68 8.76 -10.12 0.31
CA ARG A 68 8.14 -11.16 -0.50
C ARG A 68 8.99 -11.44 -1.73
N LEU A 69 8.92 -12.68 -2.18
CA LEU A 69 9.60 -13.09 -3.39
C LEU A 69 8.64 -13.00 -4.57
N ASN A 70 9.05 -12.33 -5.64
CA ASN A 70 8.28 -12.29 -6.87
C ASN A 70 8.31 -13.66 -7.55
N THR A 71 7.16 -14.32 -7.65
CA THR A 71 7.03 -15.64 -8.27
C THR A 71 5.87 -15.66 -9.27
N PRO A 72 5.90 -16.52 -10.30
CA PRO A 72 4.78 -16.64 -11.25
C PRO A 72 3.44 -17.00 -10.58
N GLN A 73 3.48 -17.77 -9.49
CA GLN A 73 2.28 -18.16 -8.74
C GLN A 73 1.79 -17.04 -7.80
N ASN A 74 2.72 -16.31 -7.19
CA ASN A 74 2.43 -15.18 -6.29
C ASN A 74 3.23 -13.97 -6.76
N PRO A 75 2.76 -13.24 -7.78
CA PRO A 75 3.45 -12.09 -8.31
C PRO A 75 3.43 -10.94 -7.29
N CYS A 76 4.52 -10.18 -7.24
CA CYS A 76 4.60 -8.95 -6.46
C CYS A 76 5.32 -7.85 -7.25
N ARG A 77 5.01 -6.59 -6.94
CA ARG A 77 5.63 -5.41 -7.56
C ARG A 77 6.93 -5.04 -6.86
N GLU A 78 7.99 -4.87 -7.66
CA GLU A 78 9.28 -4.42 -7.15
C GLU A 78 9.34 -2.89 -6.99
N GLU A 79 9.99 -2.44 -5.91
CA GLU A 79 10.05 -1.05 -5.45
C GLU A 79 10.72 -0.08 -6.45
N PHE A 80 11.54 -0.60 -7.37
CA PHE A 80 12.21 0.23 -8.40
C PHE A 80 11.22 0.80 -9.44
N ILE A 81 10.12 0.10 -9.69
CA ILE A 81 9.04 0.57 -10.58
C ILE A 81 8.35 1.79 -9.97
N ASP A 82 8.27 1.83 -8.63
CA ASP A 82 7.66 2.91 -7.87
C ASP A 82 8.61 4.11 -7.65
N ARG A 83 9.78 4.19 -8.30
CA ARG A 83 10.70 5.34 -8.17
C ARG A 83 10.88 6.10 -9.48
N ASN A 84 10.54 5.49 -10.61
CA ASN A 84 10.58 6.15 -11.91
C ASN A 84 9.18 6.71 -12.23
N PRO A 85 9.00 8.05 -12.27
CA PRO A 85 7.71 8.68 -12.60
C PRO A 85 7.16 8.25 -13.96
N GLU A 86 8.02 7.85 -14.89
CA GLU A 86 7.65 7.40 -16.24
C GLU A 86 7.32 5.90 -16.31
N LEU A 87 7.74 5.09 -15.33
CA LEU A 87 7.51 3.63 -15.28
C LEU A 87 6.41 3.23 -14.28
N ALA A 88 6.09 4.11 -13.34
CA ALA A 88 4.88 4.03 -12.52
C ALA A 88 3.59 4.32 -13.31
N SER A 89 3.71 4.54 -14.62
CA SER A 89 2.65 4.85 -15.59
C SER A 89 1.68 3.68 -15.85
N ILE A 90 1.37 2.87 -14.84
CA ILE A 90 0.25 1.92 -14.92
C ILE A 90 -1.08 2.67 -14.70
N THR A 91 -1.02 3.96 -14.39
CA THR A 91 -2.17 4.88 -14.32
C THR A 91 -1.89 6.18 -15.11
N ASP A 92 -1.80 6.09 -16.44
CA ASP A 92 -2.17 7.23 -17.32
C ASP A 92 -3.61 6.96 -17.78
N HIS A 93 -4.59 7.82 -17.48
CA HIS A 93 -4.72 9.10 -18.15
C HIS A 93 -4.92 10.29 -17.20
N LYS A 94 -3.97 11.23 -17.24
CA LYS A 94 -3.97 12.57 -16.60
C LYS A 94 -3.48 12.65 -15.15
N LEU A 95 -2.20 12.34 -14.90
CA LEU A 95 -1.51 12.91 -13.74
C LEU A 95 -0.60 14.06 -14.17
N SER A 96 -0.80 15.25 -13.59
CA SER A 96 0.08 16.39 -13.80
C SER A 96 1.46 16.09 -13.20
N ARG A 97 2.51 16.15 -14.04
CA ARG A 97 3.93 16.09 -13.63
C ARG A 97 4.20 17.15 -12.56
N LEU A 98 4.16 16.78 -11.29
CA LEU A 98 4.78 17.56 -10.22
C LEU A 98 6.14 16.93 -9.94
N THR A 99 7.16 17.61 -10.46
CA THR A 99 8.57 17.32 -10.29
C THR A 99 9.00 17.64 -8.88
N GLY A 100 9.23 16.61 -8.06
CA GLY A 100 9.92 16.74 -6.78
C GLY A 100 9.53 15.64 -5.79
N LEU A 101 10.49 14.77 -5.47
CA LEU A 101 10.56 13.80 -4.36
C LEU A 101 10.12 12.34 -4.65
N ASP A 102 11.13 11.52 -4.97
CA ASP A 102 11.46 10.13 -4.55
C ASP A 102 10.43 8.99 -4.51
N PHE A 103 9.15 9.20 -4.81
CA PHE A 103 8.15 8.14 -4.82
C PHE A 103 7.16 8.30 -5.97
N ALA A 104 6.84 7.20 -6.63
CA ALA A 104 5.74 7.09 -7.55
C ALA A 104 4.44 7.06 -6.76
N TYR A 105 3.67 8.11 -6.91
CA TYR A 105 2.28 8.14 -6.48
C TYR A 105 1.44 7.36 -7.49
N ALA A 106 0.61 6.44 -7.02
CA ALA A 106 -0.13 5.53 -7.90
C ALA A 106 -1.59 5.94 -8.11
N TYR A 107 -2.18 6.64 -7.15
CA TYR A 107 -3.58 7.08 -7.19
C TYR A 107 -3.76 8.36 -6.36
N ASN A 108 -4.77 9.15 -6.74
CA ASN A 108 -5.15 10.37 -6.06
C ASN A 108 -6.52 10.20 -5.41
N ASP A 109 -6.65 10.69 -4.19
CA ASP A 109 -7.94 11.06 -3.62
C ASP A 109 -8.04 12.59 -3.62
N LEU A 110 -8.83 13.12 -4.55
CA LEU A 110 -8.96 14.55 -4.85
C LEU A 110 -7.59 15.17 -5.20
N ASN A 111 -7.08 16.05 -4.33
CA ASN A 111 -5.78 16.72 -4.50
C ASN A 111 -4.65 16.05 -3.70
N VAL A 112 -4.90 14.91 -3.05
CA VAL A 112 -3.90 14.20 -2.25
C VAL A 112 -3.46 12.95 -2.99
N SER A 113 -2.15 12.84 -3.20
CA SER A 113 -1.52 11.71 -3.86
C SER A 113 -1.00 10.70 -2.82
N TYR A 114 -1.24 9.41 -3.07
CA TYR A 114 -0.82 8.34 -2.17
C TYR A 114 0.10 7.34 -2.86
N ARG A 115 0.97 6.71 -2.06
CA ARG A 115 1.87 5.64 -2.49
C ARG A 115 1.10 4.36 -2.79
N TYR A 116 1.62 3.57 -3.71
CA TYR A 116 0.99 2.32 -4.09
C TYR A 116 0.77 1.37 -2.89
N THR A 117 -0.47 0.92 -2.71
CA THR A 117 -0.81 -0.24 -1.88
C THR A 117 -1.80 -1.10 -2.64
N GLN A 118 -1.80 -2.40 -2.35
CA GLN A 118 -2.68 -3.33 -3.04
C GLN A 118 -4.15 -3.00 -2.80
N SER A 119 -4.51 -2.75 -1.53
CA SER A 119 -5.88 -2.44 -1.12
C SER A 119 -6.43 -1.23 -1.87
N GLN A 120 -5.63 -0.18 -2.02
CA GLN A 120 -6.08 1.05 -2.65
C GLN A 120 -6.12 0.96 -4.18
N CYS A 121 -5.23 0.19 -4.80
CA CYS A 121 -5.34 -0.13 -6.22
C CYS A 121 -6.70 -0.76 -6.53
N ILE A 122 -7.12 -1.72 -5.70
CA ILE A 122 -8.42 -2.39 -5.84
C ILE A 122 -9.57 -1.40 -5.66
N LEU A 123 -9.54 -0.59 -4.59
CA LEU A 123 -10.60 0.40 -4.32
C LEU A 123 -10.68 1.48 -5.40
N PHE A 124 -9.55 1.85 -5.99
CA PHE A 124 -9.49 2.81 -7.10
C PHE A 124 -10.14 2.24 -8.37
N HIS A 125 -9.80 1.03 -8.80
CA HIS A 125 -10.45 0.41 -9.96
C HIS A 125 -11.93 0.15 -9.71
N GLN A 126 -12.28 -0.26 -8.49
CA GLN A 126 -13.67 -0.35 -8.09
C GLN A 126 -14.40 1.00 -8.20
N GLN A 127 -13.74 2.12 -7.84
CA GLN A 127 -14.31 3.45 -8.03
C GLN A 127 -14.49 3.79 -9.51
N GLU A 128 -13.54 3.45 -10.38
CA GLU A 128 -13.68 3.67 -11.82
C GLU A 128 -14.87 2.91 -12.40
N ASP A 129 -15.08 1.67 -11.97
CA ASP A 129 -16.27 0.87 -12.34
C ASP A 129 -17.55 1.52 -11.83
N ILE A 130 -17.58 1.98 -10.57
CA ILE A 130 -18.74 2.69 -9.99
C ILE A 130 -19.06 3.96 -10.78
N ILE A 131 -18.05 4.74 -11.15
CA ILE A 131 -18.22 5.96 -11.94
C ILE A 131 -18.76 5.62 -13.33
N LYS A 132 -18.23 4.57 -13.97
CA LYS A 132 -18.60 4.15 -15.32
C LYS A 132 -20.00 3.55 -15.40
N GLU A 133 -20.37 2.71 -14.43
CA GLU A 133 -21.65 1.98 -14.43
C GLU A 133 -22.77 2.76 -13.75
N CYS A 134 -22.50 3.39 -12.61
CA CYS A 134 -23.50 4.04 -11.77
C CYS A 134 -23.50 5.58 -11.89
N GLY A 135 -22.52 6.19 -12.56
CA GLY A 135 -22.46 7.64 -12.80
C GLY A 135 -22.30 8.47 -11.52
N CYS A 136 -21.73 7.89 -10.46
CA CYS A 136 -21.56 8.54 -9.18
C CYS A 136 -20.25 8.14 -8.52
N GLN A 137 -19.85 8.83 -7.44
CA GLN A 137 -18.65 8.52 -6.67
C GLN A 137 -19.03 7.90 -5.32
N TYR A 138 -18.41 6.78 -4.96
CA TYR A 138 -18.51 6.22 -3.63
C TYR A 138 -17.52 6.92 -2.69
N ILE A 139 -17.97 7.21 -1.47
CA ILE A 139 -17.23 8.08 -0.53
C ILE A 139 -16.05 7.38 0.13
N TYR A 140 -16.13 6.06 0.31
CA TYR A 140 -15.10 5.27 0.99
C TYR A 140 -13.94 4.86 0.06
N ASN A 141 -14.10 5.01 -1.25
CA ASN A 141 -13.06 4.71 -2.23
C ASN A 141 -12.30 6.00 -2.63
N PRO A 142 -11.04 5.91 -3.08
CA PRO A 142 -10.28 7.06 -3.57
C PRO A 142 -11.00 7.78 -4.70
N ARG A 143 -11.14 9.11 -4.59
CA ARG A 143 -11.92 9.92 -5.54
C ARG A 143 -10.98 10.54 -6.58
N PRO A 144 -11.04 10.14 -7.86
CA PRO A 144 -10.14 10.70 -8.87
C PRO A 144 -10.44 12.16 -9.23
N LYS A 145 -11.67 12.63 -8.97
CA LYS A 145 -12.13 13.99 -9.34
C LYS A 145 -13.05 14.56 -8.28
N TYR A 146 -13.02 15.88 -8.12
CA TYR A 146 -13.99 16.56 -7.26
C TYR A 146 -15.44 16.28 -7.68
N PRO A 147 -16.34 16.09 -6.71
CA PRO A 147 -17.76 15.87 -7.00
C PRO A 147 -18.34 17.12 -7.69
N SER A 148 -19.13 16.90 -8.73
CA SER A 148 -19.82 17.96 -9.48
C SER A 148 -21.26 17.53 -9.75
N ASN A 149 -22.09 18.42 -10.33
CA ASN A 149 -23.47 18.08 -10.67
C ASN A 149 -23.58 16.87 -11.62
N ASN A 150 -22.59 16.70 -12.50
CA ASN A 150 -22.55 15.59 -13.46
C ASN A 150 -21.92 14.31 -12.87
N LEU A 151 -21.12 14.44 -11.81
CA LEU A 151 -20.50 13.32 -11.13
C LEU A 151 -20.61 13.50 -9.60
N PRO A 152 -21.82 13.34 -9.05
CA PRO A 152 -22.07 13.53 -7.63
C PRO A 152 -21.62 12.32 -6.82
N TYR A 153 -21.63 12.47 -5.49
CA TYR A 153 -21.59 11.30 -4.63
C TYR A 153 -22.87 10.47 -4.80
N CYS A 154 -22.75 9.15 -4.67
CA CYS A 154 -23.89 8.26 -4.85
C CYS A 154 -25.03 8.51 -3.84
N GLY A 155 -24.71 9.03 -2.66
CA GLY A 155 -25.69 9.45 -1.64
C GLY A 155 -26.13 10.92 -1.74
N SER A 156 -25.67 11.67 -2.74
CA SER A 156 -25.96 13.10 -2.83
C SER A 156 -27.36 13.34 -3.40
N ILE A 157 -28.12 14.17 -2.70
CA ILE A 157 -29.39 14.75 -3.14
C ILE A 157 -29.04 16.13 -3.71
N LEU A 158 -28.87 16.23 -5.04
CA LEU A 158 -28.58 17.48 -5.71
C LEU A 158 -29.86 18.05 -6.34
N GLY A 159 -30.11 19.34 -6.09
CA GLY A 159 -31.27 20.07 -6.63
C GLY A 159 -32.48 20.04 -5.71
N GLY A 160 -33.15 21.18 -5.56
CA GLY A 160 -34.30 21.37 -4.66
C GLY A 160 -35.53 20.52 -4.97
N ASP A 161 -35.55 19.81 -6.10
CA ASP A 161 -36.49 18.73 -6.36
C ASP A 161 -35.87 17.41 -5.91
N PHE A 162 -36.46 16.80 -4.88
CA PHE A 162 -36.11 15.47 -4.37
C PHE A 162 -36.36 14.41 -5.45
N ASP A 163 -35.41 14.21 -6.37
CA ASP A 163 -35.44 13.08 -7.30
C ASP A 163 -35.00 11.79 -6.57
N ILE A 164 -35.90 11.30 -5.72
CA ILE A 164 -35.76 10.06 -4.95
C ILE A 164 -35.55 8.88 -5.89
N LEU A 165 -36.11 8.92 -7.10
CA LEU A 165 -35.97 7.86 -8.08
C LEU A 165 -34.54 7.78 -8.62
N ALA A 166 -33.92 8.91 -8.95
CA ALA A 166 -32.52 8.97 -9.36
C ALA A 166 -31.56 8.54 -8.23
N LEU A 167 -31.86 8.88 -6.98
CA LEU A 167 -31.11 8.38 -5.82
C LEU A 167 -31.25 6.86 -5.66
N ALA A 168 -32.48 6.34 -5.70
CA ALA A 168 -32.76 4.91 -5.57
C ALA A 168 -32.06 4.10 -6.68
N LYS A 169 -32.06 4.60 -7.92
CA LYS A 169 -31.37 3.96 -9.06
C LYS A 169 -29.86 3.86 -8.84
N ARG A 170 -29.22 4.92 -8.32
CA ARG A 170 -27.78 4.92 -8.01
C ARG A 170 -27.44 3.95 -6.88
N ILE A 171 -28.25 3.94 -5.81
CA ILE A 171 -28.06 3.01 -4.69
C ILE A 171 -28.27 1.56 -5.14
N GLN A 172 -29.30 1.29 -5.95
CA GLN A 172 -29.55 -0.04 -6.49
C GLN A 172 -28.38 -0.52 -7.37
N CYS A 173 -27.86 0.35 -8.24
CA CYS A 173 -26.68 0.05 -9.06
C CYS A 173 -25.47 -0.35 -8.21
N LEU A 174 -25.16 0.45 -7.17
CA LEU A 174 -24.05 0.17 -6.26
C LEU A 174 -24.15 -1.20 -5.60
N THR A 175 -25.32 -1.54 -5.06
CA THR A 175 -25.51 -2.80 -4.31
C THR A 175 -25.59 -4.02 -5.22
N SER A 176 -26.07 -3.86 -6.45
CA SER A 176 -26.21 -4.98 -7.40
C SER A 176 -24.94 -5.33 -8.18
N GLY A 177 -23.98 -4.41 -8.28
CA GLY A 177 -22.86 -4.54 -9.22
C GLY A 177 -21.48 -4.37 -8.58
N PRO A 178 -20.87 -3.18 -8.69
CA PRO A 178 -19.43 -2.98 -8.51
C PRO A 178 -18.93 -3.12 -7.06
N LEU A 179 -19.82 -3.12 -6.06
CA LEU A 179 -19.45 -3.40 -4.66
C LEU A 179 -19.32 -4.90 -4.35
N ASN A 180 -19.61 -5.79 -5.32
CA ASN A 180 -19.53 -7.24 -5.10
C ASN A 180 -18.08 -7.71 -4.87
N VAL A 181 -17.89 -8.62 -3.91
CA VAL A 181 -16.61 -9.21 -3.54
C VAL A 181 -15.93 -9.93 -4.71
N THR A 182 -16.71 -10.46 -5.66
CA THR A 182 -16.20 -11.14 -6.84
C THR A 182 -15.44 -10.21 -7.79
N VAL A 183 -15.87 -8.96 -7.92
CA VAL A 183 -15.19 -7.95 -8.77
C VAL A 183 -13.84 -7.58 -8.14
N ARG A 184 -13.78 -7.50 -6.81
CA ARG A 184 -12.54 -7.26 -6.06
C ARG A 184 -11.47 -8.34 -6.29
N SER A 185 -11.84 -9.62 -6.28
CA SER A 185 -10.87 -10.72 -6.42
C SER A 185 -10.28 -10.81 -7.84
N GLN A 186 -10.99 -10.30 -8.86
CA GLN A 186 -10.47 -10.19 -10.22
C GLN A 186 -9.28 -9.22 -10.27
N TYR A 187 -9.38 -8.07 -9.61
CA TYR A 187 -8.28 -7.10 -9.56
C TYR A 187 -7.08 -7.60 -8.77
N GLU A 188 -7.30 -8.34 -7.68
CA GLU A 188 -6.23 -8.94 -6.87
C GLU A 188 -5.37 -9.93 -7.66
N SER A 189 -5.97 -10.67 -8.60
CA SER A 189 -5.29 -11.71 -9.37
C SER A 189 -4.64 -11.21 -10.66
N THR A 190 -5.15 -10.12 -11.26
CA THR A 190 -4.75 -9.70 -12.62
C THR A 190 -3.89 -8.45 -12.66
N LEU A 191 -4.22 -7.42 -11.88
CA LEU A 191 -3.67 -6.06 -12.06
C LEU A 191 -3.03 -5.51 -10.78
N CYS A 192 -3.74 -5.64 -9.65
CA CYS A 192 -3.34 -5.11 -8.37
C CYS A 192 -2.54 -6.13 -7.56
N HIS A 193 -1.26 -6.28 -7.92
CA HIS A 193 -0.33 -7.13 -7.19
C HIS A 193 0.26 -6.42 -5.95
N PRO A 194 0.46 -7.14 -4.84
CA PRO A 194 1.08 -6.58 -3.65
C PRO A 194 2.53 -6.14 -3.90
N ARG A 195 3.04 -5.19 -3.12
CA ARG A 195 4.46 -4.83 -3.15
C ARG A 195 5.31 -5.99 -2.62
N CYS A 196 6.46 -6.21 -3.24
CA CYS A 196 7.44 -7.18 -2.72
C CYS A 196 8.05 -6.71 -1.39
N ARG A 197 8.07 -5.40 -1.14
CA ARG A 197 8.59 -4.79 0.08
C ARG A 197 7.56 -3.84 0.67
N TYR A 198 7.14 -4.08 1.90
CA TYR A 198 6.21 -3.22 2.63
C TYR A 198 6.37 -3.37 4.13
N TYR A 199 5.89 -2.36 4.86
CA TYR A 199 5.85 -2.38 6.31
C TYR A 199 4.45 -2.73 6.80
N THR A 200 4.37 -3.54 7.85
CA THR A 200 3.17 -3.66 8.69
C THR A 200 3.51 -3.25 10.12
N TYR A 201 2.52 -2.75 10.83
CA TYR A 201 2.68 -2.26 12.20
C TYR A 201 1.82 -3.11 13.13
N GLU A 202 2.42 -4.13 13.74
CA GLU A 202 1.73 -4.92 14.75
C GLU A 202 1.55 -4.05 16.00
N SER A 203 0.32 -3.65 16.30
CA SER A 203 -0.02 -2.73 17.38
C SER A 203 -0.86 -3.40 18.47
N THR A 204 -0.58 -3.08 19.73
CA THR A 204 -1.45 -3.38 20.88
C THR A 204 -1.74 -2.13 21.66
N ILE A 205 -2.96 -2.02 22.15
CA ILE A 205 -3.38 -0.92 23.01
C ILE A 205 -3.42 -1.36 24.47
N SER A 206 -2.90 -0.53 25.37
CA SER A 206 -3.04 -0.66 26.81
C SER A 206 -3.66 0.61 27.36
N VAL A 207 -4.77 0.45 28.07
CA VAL A 207 -5.58 1.57 28.57
C VAL A 207 -5.41 1.68 30.07
N THR A 208 -5.12 2.89 30.55
CA THR A 208 -5.00 3.19 31.99
C THR A 208 -5.77 4.45 32.34
N THR A 209 -6.27 4.53 33.57
CA THR A 209 -6.97 5.73 34.04
C THR A 209 -6.00 6.91 34.09
N TRP A 210 -6.30 7.97 33.37
CA TRP A 210 -5.48 9.18 33.38
C TRP A 210 -6.27 10.33 33.98
N ARG A 211 -5.85 10.78 35.17
CA ARG A 211 -6.45 11.92 35.84
C ARG A 211 -5.64 13.16 35.52
N ALA A 212 -5.88 13.73 34.35
CA ALA A 212 -5.36 15.04 34.03
C ALA A 212 -5.97 16.09 34.97
N VAL A 213 -5.17 17.03 35.43
CA VAL A 213 -5.70 18.17 36.20
C VAL A 213 -6.04 19.29 35.22
N ASP A 214 -7.17 19.98 35.41
CA ASP A 214 -7.70 21.00 34.47
C ASP A 214 -6.65 22.04 34.04
N TRP A 215 -5.80 22.48 34.97
CA TRP A 215 -4.77 23.46 34.68
C TRP A 215 -3.69 22.93 33.72
N GLN A 216 -3.35 21.64 33.81
CA GLN A 216 -2.41 21.00 32.89
C GLN A 216 -2.99 20.93 31.48
N LEU A 217 -4.27 20.56 31.37
CA LEU A 217 -4.98 20.51 30.08
C LEU A 217 -5.10 21.89 29.44
N HIS A 218 -5.40 22.93 30.24
CA HIS A 218 -5.46 24.31 29.78
C HIS A 218 -4.13 24.74 29.14
N TRP A 219 -3.02 24.60 29.86
CA TRP A 219 -1.72 25.03 29.35
C TRP A 219 -1.24 24.21 28.18
N LEU A 220 -1.50 22.91 28.18
CA LEU A 220 -1.13 22.06 27.07
C LEU A 220 -1.88 22.45 25.79
N ARG A 221 -3.16 22.81 25.90
CA ARG A 221 -3.95 23.33 24.77
C ARG A 221 -3.46 24.71 24.33
N GLN A 222 -3.15 25.60 25.27
CA GLN A 222 -2.62 26.94 24.97
C GLN A 222 -1.29 26.85 24.22
N LEU A 223 -0.38 25.99 24.68
CA LEU A 223 0.90 25.71 24.02
C LEU A 223 0.72 25.12 22.62
N ASN A 224 -0.16 24.13 22.45
CA ASN A 224 -0.44 23.57 21.12
C ASN A 224 -0.95 24.65 20.15
N ARG A 225 -1.83 25.56 20.60
CA ARG A 225 -2.31 26.68 19.78
C ARG A 225 -1.20 27.67 19.47
N ALA A 226 -0.35 27.98 20.44
CA ALA A 226 0.81 28.85 20.27
C ALA A 226 1.76 28.31 19.19
N PHE A 227 2.18 27.03 19.30
CA PHE A 227 3.07 26.40 18.33
C PHE A 227 2.46 26.30 16.93
N LYS A 228 1.18 25.94 16.81
CA LYS A 228 0.49 25.91 15.50
C LYS A 228 0.46 27.29 14.84
N SER A 229 0.20 28.35 15.62
CA SER A 229 0.21 29.72 15.10
C SER A 229 1.60 30.14 14.63
N MET A 230 2.65 29.84 15.42
CA MET A 230 4.04 30.14 15.03
C MET A 230 4.43 29.44 13.73
N GLN A 231 4.09 28.14 13.60
CA GLN A 231 4.37 27.36 12.39
C GLN A 231 3.61 27.90 11.17
N TYR A 232 2.36 28.33 11.36
CA TYR A 232 1.55 28.91 10.30
C TYR A 232 2.15 30.22 9.79
N ASP A 233 2.57 31.11 10.69
CA ASP A 233 3.16 32.40 10.34
C ASP A 233 4.48 32.23 9.58
N VAL A 234 5.34 31.29 10.00
CA VAL A 234 6.57 30.94 9.27
C VAL A 234 6.27 30.38 7.88
N LYS A 235 5.23 29.54 7.75
CA LYS A 235 4.85 28.96 6.45
C LYS A 235 4.37 30.01 5.43
N ILE A 236 3.74 31.09 5.90
CA ILE A 236 3.24 32.16 5.04
C ILE A 236 4.35 33.18 4.72
N ASN A 237 5.13 33.55 5.73
CA ASN A 237 6.08 34.66 5.62
C ASN A 237 7.51 34.22 5.21
N GLY A 238 7.78 32.91 5.18
CA GLY A 238 9.09 32.34 4.85
C GLY A 238 9.93 31.99 6.08
N GLU A 239 11.01 31.22 5.87
CA GLU A 239 11.87 30.71 6.95
C GLU A 239 12.62 31.81 7.71
N ASP A 240 12.89 32.94 7.07
CA ASP A 240 13.57 34.09 7.69
C ASP A 240 12.63 34.97 8.54
N TRP A 241 11.35 34.61 8.65
CA TRP A 241 10.39 35.36 9.43
C TRP A 241 10.73 35.36 10.92
N ASN A 242 10.73 36.54 11.54
CA ASN A 242 11.03 36.66 12.95
C ASN A 242 9.86 36.12 13.81
N ILE A 243 10.03 34.90 14.33
CA ILE A 243 9.05 34.18 15.15
C ILE A 243 8.60 35.00 16.36
N THR A 244 9.44 35.88 16.91
CA THR A 244 9.08 36.67 18.10
C THR A 244 7.94 37.66 17.86
N GLN A 245 7.65 37.99 16.60
CA GLN A 245 6.55 38.87 16.21
C GLN A 245 5.21 38.13 16.07
N SER A 246 5.21 36.81 16.12
CA SER A 246 3.99 36.01 15.98
C SER A 246 3.11 36.12 17.23
N ASN A 247 1.79 36.10 17.01
CA ASN A 247 0.81 35.98 18.09
C ASN A 247 1.00 34.68 18.88
N GLY A 248 1.47 33.62 18.21
CA GLY A 248 1.83 32.37 18.85
C GLY A 248 2.97 32.52 19.86
N PHE A 249 4.01 33.29 19.55
CA PHE A 249 5.12 33.55 20.47
C PHE A 249 4.67 34.33 21.70
N HIS A 250 3.80 35.34 21.55
CA HIS A 250 3.23 36.07 22.69
C HIS A 250 2.45 35.15 23.64
N ARG A 251 1.66 34.21 23.12
CA ARG A 251 0.93 33.21 23.93
C ARG A 251 1.85 32.19 24.60
N TRP A 252 2.92 31.79 23.92
CA TRP A 252 3.95 30.93 24.52
C TRP A 252 4.70 31.66 25.64
N LYS A 253 5.02 32.94 25.43
CA LYS A 253 5.68 33.80 26.40
C LYS A 253 4.83 33.99 27.66
N GLU A 254 3.51 34.15 27.52
CA GLU A 254 2.57 34.17 28.65
C GLU A 254 2.68 32.92 29.53
N TYR A 255 2.80 31.73 28.93
CA TYR A 255 3.03 30.49 29.69
C TYR A 255 4.40 30.50 30.38
N TYR A 256 5.44 30.93 29.66
CA TYR A 256 6.82 30.93 30.15
C TYR A 256 7.06 31.90 31.32
N GLU A 257 6.43 33.08 31.28
CA GLU A 257 6.61 34.13 32.29
C GLU A 257 5.69 33.98 33.51
N LYS A 258 4.79 33.00 33.51
CA LYS A 258 3.80 32.84 34.58
C LYS A 258 4.34 31.98 35.73
N ASP A 259 4.51 32.60 36.88
CA ASP A 259 5.04 31.95 38.09
C ASP A 259 4.14 30.85 38.65
N ASN A 260 2.81 31.02 38.56
CA ASN A 260 1.84 30.05 39.07
C ASN A 260 0.88 29.57 37.97
N LEU A 261 1.19 28.38 37.44
CA LEU A 261 0.43 27.72 36.38
C LEU A 261 -0.87 27.07 36.88
N THR A 262 -1.05 26.91 38.19
CA THR A 262 -2.25 26.28 38.77
C THR A 262 -3.43 27.24 38.90
N ASN A 263 -3.16 28.55 38.98
CA ASN A 263 -4.18 29.57 39.11
C ASN A 263 -4.77 29.95 37.75
N ILE A 264 -5.84 29.24 37.36
CA ILE A 264 -6.57 29.45 36.12
C ILE A 264 -8.01 29.82 36.46
N SER A 265 -8.55 30.85 35.78
CA SER A 265 -9.93 31.26 36.01
C SER A 265 -10.91 30.16 35.56
N ALA A 266 -11.99 29.97 36.31
CA ALA A 266 -13.04 29.01 35.95
C ALA A 266 -13.63 29.29 34.55
N ASN A 267 -13.70 30.56 34.15
CA ASN A 267 -14.13 30.97 32.80
C ASN A 267 -13.18 30.43 31.73
N ALA A 268 -11.86 30.48 31.95
CA ALA A 268 -10.87 29.95 31.03
C ALA A 268 -10.84 28.41 30.98
N ILE A 269 -11.45 27.71 31.93
CA ILE A 269 -11.65 26.25 31.88
C ILE A 269 -12.93 25.93 31.10
N ASN A 270 -14.00 26.69 31.35
CA ASN A 270 -15.29 26.56 30.67
C ASN A 270 -15.23 26.91 29.18
N ASP A 271 -14.55 28.00 28.82
CA ASP A 271 -14.31 28.42 27.43
C ASP A 271 -13.59 27.34 26.62
N LEU A 272 -12.84 26.48 27.30
CA LEU A 272 -12.09 25.40 26.68
C LEU A 272 -12.84 24.07 26.73
N ASN A 273 -14.03 24.00 27.35
CA ASN A 273 -14.81 22.77 27.54
C ASN A 273 -13.94 21.61 28.07
N LEU A 274 -13.08 21.92 29.04
CA LEU A 274 -12.14 20.95 29.63
C LEU A 274 -12.79 20.09 30.72
N GLN A 275 -14.07 20.31 31.01
CA GLN A 275 -14.83 19.55 31.99
C GLN A 275 -15.29 18.21 31.39
N GLY A 276 -15.00 17.11 32.10
CA GLY A 276 -15.44 15.76 31.77
C GLY A 276 -14.43 14.92 30.99
N ASP A 277 -14.77 13.66 30.74
CA ASP A 277 -13.91 12.65 30.09
C ASP A 277 -13.73 12.87 28.57
N ASN A 278 -13.98 14.07 28.04
CA ASN A 278 -14.00 14.35 26.59
C ASN A 278 -12.60 14.36 25.93
N PHE A 279 -11.54 14.04 26.67
CA PHE A 279 -10.17 14.01 26.20
C PHE A 279 -9.63 12.58 26.25
N ALA A 280 -8.86 12.18 25.23
CA ALA A 280 -8.07 10.97 25.30
C ALA A 280 -6.59 11.33 25.21
N TYR A 281 -5.79 10.74 26.09
CA TYR A 281 -4.33 10.88 26.02
C TYR A 281 -3.77 9.68 25.26
N VAL A 282 -3.26 9.90 24.04
CA VAL A 282 -2.72 8.82 23.22
C VAL A 282 -1.20 8.88 23.23
N VAL A 283 -0.56 7.81 23.68
CA VAL A 283 0.89 7.65 23.65
C VAL A 283 1.24 6.56 22.65
N LEU A 284 1.93 6.92 21.58
CA LEU A 284 2.46 5.95 20.64
C LEU A 284 3.89 5.58 21.06
N LYS A 285 4.13 4.30 21.33
CA LYS A 285 5.43 3.78 21.77
C LYS A 285 5.86 2.63 20.88
N ARG A 286 7.11 2.66 20.45
CA ARG A 286 7.71 1.55 19.72
C ARG A 286 8.17 0.49 20.73
N ARG A 287 7.77 -0.77 20.53
CA ARG A 287 8.12 -1.87 21.46
C ARG A 287 9.63 -2.13 21.51
N ALA A 288 10.27 -2.20 20.35
CA ALA A 288 11.70 -2.43 20.24
C ALA A 288 12.34 -1.51 19.18
N GLY A 289 13.59 -1.12 19.38
CA GLY A 289 14.31 -0.21 18.50
C GLY A 289 14.69 -0.83 17.14
N ASP A 290 14.65 -2.16 17.04
CA ASP A 290 14.92 -2.92 15.83
C ASP A 290 13.64 -3.13 15.00
N VAL A 291 13.84 -3.40 13.70
CA VAL A 291 12.75 -3.71 12.77
C VAL A 291 12.77 -5.22 12.54
N ARG A 292 11.62 -5.88 12.73
CA ARG A 292 11.50 -7.31 12.48
C ARG A 292 11.47 -7.53 10.97
N VAL A 293 12.43 -8.27 10.41
CA VAL A 293 12.47 -8.55 8.96
C VAL A 293 11.91 -9.95 8.72
N SER A 294 10.78 -10.02 8.02
CA SER A 294 10.15 -11.25 7.56
C SER A 294 10.45 -11.42 6.07
N GLN A 295 11.25 -12.41 5.70
CA GLN A 295 11.65 -12.63 4.32
C GLN A 295 11.20 -14.01 3.84
N GLU A 296 10.47 -14.03 2.73
CA GLU A 296 10.12 -15.26 2.02
C GLU A 296 11.39 -15.82 1.36
N LYS A 297 11.58 -17.14 1.48
CA LYS A 297 12.67 -17.87 0.85
C LYS A 297 12.09 -19.01 0.01
N LEU A 298 12.67 -19.27 -1.15
CA LEU A 298 12.29 -20.47 -1.92
C LEU A 298 12.65 -21.70 -1.10
N VAL A 299 11.66 -22.57 -0.89
CA VAL A 299 11.87 -23.87 -0.23
C VAL A 299 12.68 -24.81 -1.14
N LEU A 300 12.49 -24.71 -2.46
CA LEU A 300 13.18 -25.52 -3.45
C LEU A 300 13.76 -24.61 -4.56
N SER A 301 15.07 -24.45 -4.58
CA SER A 301 15.77 -23.83 -5.72
C SER A 301 16.12 -24.87 -6.78
N ILE A 302 16.38 -24.43 -8.01
CA ILE A 302 16.82 -25.34 -9.08
C ILE A 302 18.16 -26.01 -8.76
N SER A 303 19.04 -25.33 -8.03
CA SER A 303 20.29 -25.90 -7.54
C SER A 303 20.07 -27.04 -6.55
N VAL A 304 19.11 -26.90 -5.63
CA VAL A 304 18.73 -27.96 -4.69
C VAL A 304 18.03 -29.11 -5.43
N LEU A 305 17.17 -28.81 -6.41
CA LEU A 305 16.52 -29.83 -7.23
C LEU A 305 17.55 -30.67 -8.01
N LEU A 306 18.45 -30.01 -8.75
CA LEU A 306 19.50 -30.67 -9.53
C LEU A 306 20.46 -31.46 -8.64
N SER A 307 20.80 -30.94 -7.45
CA SER A 307 21.61 -31.66 -6.48
C SER A 307 20.91 -32.92 -5.95
N ARG A 308 19.60 -32.86 -5.67
CA ARG A 308 18.83 -34.04 -5.24
C ARG A 308 18.67 -35.07 -6.34
N ILE A 309 18.37 -34.64 -7.57
CA ILE A 309 18.28 -35.52 -8.74
C ILE A 309 19.65 -36.18 -8.99
N GLY A 310 20.73 -35.40 -9.03
CA GLY A 310 22.08 -35.90 -9.22
C GLY A 310 22.51 -36.88 -8.12
N GLY A 311 22.19 -36.57 -6.86
CA GLY A 311 22.43 -37.47 -5.73
C GLY A 311 21.65 -38.79 -5.84
N LEU A 312 20.37 -38.73 -6.20
CA LEU A 312 19.53 -39.92 -6.39
C LEU A 312 20.01 -40.76 -7.58
N CYS A 313 20.32 -40.15 -8.73
CA CYS A 313 20.82 -40.86 -9.92
C CYS A 313 22.20 -41.50 -9.68
N SER A 314 23.08 -40.84 -8.93
CA SER A 314 24.37 -41.40 -8.54
C SER A 314 24.23 -42.58 -7.58
N LEU A 315 23.27 -42.53 -6.65
CA LEU A 315 23.04 -43.61 -5.68
C LEU A 315 22.34 -44.82 -6.31
N SER A 316 21.41 -44.59 -7.23
CA SER A 316 20.55 -45.66 -7.77
C SER A 316 21.15 -46.39 -8.97
N ILE A 317 21.83 -45.69 -9.87
CA ILE A 317 22.33 -46.27 -11.13
C ILE A 317 23.83 -45.95 -11.35
N GLY A 318 24.43 -45.08 -10.52
CA GLY A 318 25.80 -44.60 -10.75
C GLY A 318 25.93 -43.71 -11.99
N LEU A 319 24.80 -43.18 -12.48
CA LEU A 319 24.75 -42.40 -13.71
C LEU A 319 25.03 -40.93 -13.43
N THR A 320 26.06 -40.42 -14.10
CA THR A 320 26.37 -38.99 -14.15
C THR A 320 25.88 -38.39 -15.46
N ALA A 321 25.80 -37.05 -15.53
CA ALA A 321 25.47 -36.35 -16.78
C ALA A 321 26.43 -36.70 -17.94
N ALA A 322 27.66 -37.13 -17.64
CA ALA A 322 28.62 -37.58 -18.65
C ALA A 322 28.16 -38.84 -19.39
N PHE A 323 27.54 -39.80 -18.68
CA PHE A 323 27.00 -41.00 -19.33
C PHE A 323 25.89 -40.68 -20.35
N LEU A 324 25.03 -39.71 -20.03
CA LEU A 324 23.99 -39.29 -20.97
C LEU A 324 24.59 -38.69 -22.25
N VAL A 325 25.67 -37.91 -22.12
CA VAL A 325 26.40 -37.37 -23.27
C VAL A 325 27.06 -38.48 -24.09
N GLU A 326 27.68 -39.47 -23.43
CA GLU A 326 28.26 -40.64 -24.10
C GLU A 326 27.21 -41.47 -24.85
N LEU A 327 26.02 -41.65 -24.26
CA LEU A 327 24.92 -42.37 -24.91
C LEU A 327 24.40 -41.63 -26.15
N ILE A 328 24.31 -40.30 -26.09
CA ILE A 328 23.96 -39.45 -27.24
C ILE A 328 25.04 -39.53 -28.32
N GLU A 329 26.33 -39.47 -27.95
CA GLU A 329 27.43 -39.60 -28.90
C GLU A 329 27.42 -40.98 -29.57
N PHE A 330 27.22 -42.03 -28.78
CA PHE A 330 27.13 -43.40 -29.28
C PHE A 330 25.98 -43.58 -30.27
N THR A 331 24.77 -43.10 -29.94
CA THR A 331 23.62 -43.15 -30.85
C THR A 331 23.84 -42.30 -32.11
N TYR A 332 24.46 -41.13 -31.98
CA TYR A 332 24.82 -40.29 -33.12
C TYR A 332 25.80 -41.00 -34.07
N ARG A 333 26.85 -41.65 -33.53
CA ARG A 333 27.80 -42.45 -34.32
C ARG A 333 27.13 -43.63 -34.99
N LEU A 334 26.21 -44.32 -34.31
CA LEU A 334 25.46 -45.44 -34.88
C LEU A 334 24.63 -45.02 -36.09
N VAL A 335 23.84 -43.95 -35.95
CA VAL A 335 22.97 -43.44 -37.03
C VAL A 335 23.77 -42.90 -38.21
N THR A 336 24.91 -42.25 -37.96
CA THR A 336 25.77 -41.74 -39.02
C THR A 336 26.51 -42.86 -39.75
N THR A 337 26.94 -43.91 -39.04
CA THR A 337 27.60 -45.08 -39.63
C THR A 337 26.64 -45.92 -40.48
N GLU A 338 25.40 -46.12 -40.01
CA GLU A 338 24.35 -46.76 -40.82
C GLU A 338 24.05 -45.96 -42.09
N ARG A 339 23.94 -44.63 -42.00
CA ARG A 339 23.76 -43.77 -43.18
C ARG A 339 24.93 -43.86 -44.16
N SER A 340 26.17 -43.98 -43.69
CA SER A 340 27.32 -44.20 -44.57
C SER A 340 27.33 -45.58 -45.22
N ASN A 341 26.94 -46.63 -44.49
CA ASN A 341 26.83 -47.99 -45.04
C ASN A 341 25.72 -48.09 -46.10
N ILE A 342 24.59 -47.41 -45.89
CA ILE A 342 23.51 -47.31 -46.88
C ILE A 342 23.97 -46.56 -48.16
N LYS A 343 24.72 -45.46 -48.01
CA LYS A 343 25.31 -44.75 -49.17
C LYS A 343 26.34 -45.61 -49.91
N HIS A 344 27.16 -46.37 -49.18
CA HIS A 344 28.18 -47.23 -49.80
C HIS A 344 27.56 -48.41 -50.55
N ASN A 345 26.48 -49.01 -50.04
CA ASN A 345 25.74 -50.06 -50.74
C ASN A 345 25.02 -49.53 -51.99
N LYS A 346 24.38 -48.35 -51.92
CA LYS A 346 23.82 -47.70 -53.13
C LYS A 346 24.87 -47.39 -54.19
N SER A 347 26.09 -47.02 -53.79
CA SER A 347 27.19 -46.78 -54.72
C SER A 347 27.76 -48.08 -55.31
N LYS A 348 27.62 -49.23 -54.65
CA LYS A 348 28.02 -50.54 -55.18
C LYS A 348 26.99 -51.07 -56.17
N ASP A 349 25.69 -50.95 -55.88
CA ASP A 349 24.62 -51.36 -56.80
C ASP A 349 24.69 -50.56 -58.12
N HIS A 350 24.93 -49.24 -58.05
CA HIS A 350 25.08 -48.41 -59.25
C HIS A 350 26.32 -48.76 -60.10
N LYS A 351 27.33 -49.41 -59.50
CA LYS A 351 28.56 -49.87 -60.17
C LYS A 351 28.43 -51.28 -60.75
N ILE A 352 27.47 -52.08 -60.27
CA ILE A 352 27.14 -53.40 -60.81
C ILE A 352 26.27 -53.25 -62.07
N ASP A 353 25.33 -52.30 -62.07
CA ASP A 353 24.49 -52.02 -63.26
C ASP A 353 25.28 -51.42 -64.44
N SER A 354 26.40 -50.73 -64.18
CA SER A 354 27.24 -50.15 -65.24
C SER A 354 28.23 -51.15 -65.87
N ASN A 355 28.57 -52.24 -65.17
CA ASN A 355 29.44 -53.28 -65.71
C ASN A 355 28.70 -54.34 -66.55
N ASN A 356 27.37 -54.41 -66.47
CA ASN A 356 26.55 -55.31 -67.30
C ASN A 356 26.15 -54.72 -68.66
N ILE A 357 26.52 -53.47 -68.96
CA ILE A 357 26.17 -52.79 -70.23
C ILE A 357 27.35 -52.72 -71.21
N SER A 358 28.58 -53.03 -70.79
CA SER A 358 29.80 -52.90 -71.62
C SER A 358 30.34 -54.22 -72.20
N GLY A 359 29.53 -55.27 -72.30
CA GLY A 359 29.96 -56.61 -72.74
C GLY A 359 29.42 -57.13 -74.08
N GLY A 360 28.67 -56.33 -74.86
CA GLY A 360 27.95 -56.84 -76.04
C GLY A 360 27.84 -55.85 -77.19
N ALA A 361 28.96 -55.44 -77.78
CA ALA A 361 28.98 -54.83 -79.12
C ALA A 361 30.37 -54.93 -79.74
N ALA A 362 30.55 -55.87 -80.67
CA ALA A 362 31.30 -55.74 -81.94
C ALA A 362 31.82 -57.12 -82.43
N ILE A 363 31.18 -57.58 -83.51
CA ILE A 363 31.70 -58.27 -84.73
C ILE A 363 32.86 -59.25 -84.56
#